data_AF-A0A7X6L0Z2-F1
#
_entry.id   AF-A0A7X6L0Z2-F1
#
_cell.length_a   1.000
_cell.length_b   1.000
_cell.length_c   1.000
_cell.angle_alpha   90.00
_cell.angle_beta   90.00
_cell.angle_gamma   90.00
#
_symmetry.space_group_name_H-M   'P 1'
#
loop_
_entity.id
_entity.type
_entity.pdbx_description
1 polymer ?
#
loop_
_entity_poly.entity_id
_entity_poly.type
_entity_poly.pdbx_seq_one_letter_code
_entity_poly.pdbx_strand_id
1 'polypeptide(L)'
;MLPAVGHPGEPALLNLPGTYDDYLSIAGPTRRNEVSASIALDAMAHRPIRFPHRLTCPTLFQIADFDRCVSVDAAMKAAVRARAHIRHYPADHFDVYPGKWWHDAVRAHQAGFLTRALAVSAVDTR
;
A
#
# COMPACT_ATOMS: atom_id res chain seq x y z
N MET A 1 7.66 -15.69 16.83
CA MET A 1 8.11 -14.62 15.92
C MET A 1 8.70 -15.27 14.67
N LEU A 2 8.63 -14.61 13.52
CA LEU A 2 9.42 -14.95 12.33
C LEU A 2 10.01 -13.67 11.71
N PRO A 3 11.01 -13.77 10.81
CA PRO A 3 11.50 -12.62 10.06
C PRO A 3 10.41 -11.93 9.22
N ALA A 4 10.41 -10.59 9.23
CA ALA A 4 9.55 -9.80 8.35
C ALA A 4 10.02 -9.93 6.89
N VAL A 5 11.34 -9.81 6.69
CA VAL A 5 12.00 -9.97 5.40
C VAL A 5 13.16 -10.95 5.48
N GLY A 6 13.40 -11.70 4.41
CA GLY A 6 14.52 -12.61 4.26
C GLY A 6 15.01 -12.65 2.82
N HIS A 7 16.12 -13.31 2.58
CA HIS A 7 16.59 -13.60 1.23
C HIS A 7 15.75 -14.71 0.58
N PRO A 8 15.76 -14.83 -0.76
CA PRO A 8 15.06 -15.91 -1.45
C PRO A 8 15.38 -17.30 -0.90
N GLY A 9 14.34 -18.05 -0.54
CA GLY A 9 14.44 -19.39 0.06
C GLY A 9 14.50 -19.40 1.59
N GLU A 10 14.68 -18.25 2.25
CA GLU A 10 14.64 -18.17 3.71
C GLU A 10 13.20 -18.11 4.24
N PRO A 11 12.94 -18.64 5.45
CA PRO A 11 11.63 -18.52 6.09
C PRO A 11 11.42 -17.07 6.59
N ALA A 12 10.66 -16.29 5.83
CA ALA A 12 10.26 -14.93 6.17
C ALA A 12 8.87 -14.61 5.60
N LEU A 13 8.23 -13.54 6.10
CA LEU A 13 6.94 -13.09 5.56
C LEU A 13 7.07 -12.61 4.10
N LEU A 14 8.18 -11.91 3.78
CA LEU A 14 8.54 -11.52 2.42
C LEU A 14 9.96 -11.99 2.10
N ASN A 15 10.14 -12.77 1.04
CA ASN A 15 11.44 -13.31 0.64
C ASN A 15 11.66 -13.30 -0.88
N LEU A 16 11.04 -12.35 -1.59
CA LEU A 16 11.27 -12.20 -3.03
C LEU A 16 12.62 -11.53 -3.31
N PRO A 17 13.23 -11.74 -4.50
CA PRO A 17 14.46 -11.07 -4.89
C PRO A 17 14.34 -9.54 -4.82
N GLY A 18 15.26 -8.90 -4.10
CA GLY A 18 15.32 -7.45 -3.88
C GLY A 18 14.54 -6.94 -2.66
N THR A 19 13.53 -7.68 -2.20
CA THR A 19 12.64 -7.24 -1.11
C THR A 19 13.36 -7.00 0.22
N TYR A 20 14.41 -7.76 0.51
CA TYR A 20 15.21 -7.54 1.72
C TYR A 20 15.81 -6.13 1.73
N ASP A 21 16.59 -5.78 0.69
CA ASP A 21 17.26 -4.49 0.59
C ASP A 21 16.25 -3.33 0.45
N ASP A 22 15.19 -3.53 -0.31
CA ASP A 22 14.11 -2.55 -0.46
C ASP A 22 13.42 -2.25 0.86
N TYR A 23 13.08 -3.29 1.65
CA TYR A 23 12.53 -3.10 2.98
C TYR A 23 13.52 -2.40 3.91
N LEU A 24 14.81 -2.75 3.87
CA LEU A 24 15.82 -2.09 4.68
C LEU A 24 15.95 -0.61 4.34
N SER A 25 15.81 -0.25 3.06
CA SER A 25 15.93 1.14 2.60
C SER A 25 14.84 2.06 3.16
N ILE A 26 13.70 1.50 3.58
CA ILE A 26 12.56 2.27 4.10
C ILE A 26 12.37 2.12 5.61
N ALA A 27 13.02 1.13 6.22
CA ALA A 27 12.80 0.81 7.62
C ALA A 27 13.58 1.75 8.55
N GLY A 28 12.93 2.17 9.63
CA GLY A 28 13.52 3.09 10.61
C GLY A 28 14.67 2.47 11.43
N PRO A 29 15.45 3.30 12.15
CA PRO A 29 16.67 2.87 12.85
C PRO A 29 16.42 1.91 14.02
N THR A 30 15.21 1.89 14.58
CA THR A 30 14.81 1.03 15.71
C THR A 30 14.22 -0.31 15.27
N ARG A 31 14.29 -0.63 13.97
CA ARG A 31 13.68 -1.83 13.41
C ARG A 31 14.26 -3.12 14.02
N ARG A 32 13.37 -4.07 14.29
CA ARG A 32 13.72 -5.48 14.51
C ARG A 32 13.13 -6.26 13.35
N ASN A 33 13.90 -7.14 12.72
CA ASN A 33 13.42 -7.97 11.63
C ASN A 33 12.57 -9.14 12.18
N GLU A 34 11.46 -8.81 12.83
CA GLU A 34 10.59 -9.79 13.48
C GLU A 34 9.13 -9.34 13.40
N VAL A 35 8.24 -10.28 13.07
CA VAL A 35 6.79 -10.14 13.12
C VAL A 35 6.18 -11.33 13.87
N SER A 36 4.97 -11.15 14.39
CA SER A 36 4.20 -12.27 14.93
C SER A 36 3.89 -13.27 13.82
N ALA A 37 4.06 -14.56 14.08
CA ALA A 37 3.72 -15.60 13.09
C ALA A 37 2.23 -15.69 12.78
N SER A 38 1.38 -15.19 13.69
CA SER A 38 -0.06 -15.11 13.44
C SER A 38 -0.42 -14.19 12.26
N ILE A 39 0.44 -13.22 11.90
CA ILE A 39 0.15 -12.29 10.79
C ILE A 39 -0.01 -13.03 9.45
N ALA A 40 0.65 -14.18 9.29
CA ALA A 40 0.51 -15.01 8.10
C ALA A 40 -0.93 -15.54 7.96
N LEU A 41 -1.57 -15.92 9.07
CA LEU A 41 -2.96 -16.35 9.08
C LEU A 41 -3.89 -15.19 8.69
N ASP A 42 -3.64 -14.00 9.24
CA ASP A 42 -4.42 -12.80 8.93
C ASP A 42 -4.28 -12.40 7.46
N ALA A 43 -3.05 -12.41 6.94
CA ALA A 43 -2.76 -12.12 5.53
C ALA A 43 -3.46 -13.11 4.59
N MET A 44 -3.41 -14.41 4.90
CA MET A 44 -4.10 -15.45 4.12
C MET A 44 -5.62 -15.31 4.17
N ALA A 45 -6.19 -14.87 5.30
CA ALA A 45 -7.62 -14.65 5.48
C ALA A 45 -8.10 -13.30 4.92
N HIS A 46 -7.19 -12.36 4.68
CA HIS A 46 -7.55 -11.01 4.26
C HIS A 46 -8.22 -11.00 2.88
N ARG A 47 -9.37 -10.32 2.78
CA ARG A 47 -10.15 -10.17 1.53
C ARG A 47 -10.46 -8.70 1.31
N PRO A 48 -9.56 -7.93 0.65
CA PRO A 48 -9.71 -6.48 0.50
C PRO A 48 -10.97 -6.09 -0.31
N ILE A 49 -11.51 -7.02 -1.09
CA ILE A 49 -12.71 -6.83 -1.91
C ILE A 49 -14.04 -6.96 -1.13
N ARG A 50 -14.03 -7.35 0.15
CA ARG A 50 -15.24 -7.73 0.90
C ARG A 50 -16.12 -6.55 1.29
N PHE A 51 -15.52 -5.47 1.78
CA PHE A 51 -16.24 -4.29 2.28
C PHE A 51 -15.94 -2.93 1.63
N PRO A 52 -15.29 -2.81 0.45
CA PRO A 52 -14.97 -1.50 -0.13
C PRO A 52 -16.20 -0.65 -0.44
N HIS A 53 -17.35 -1.28 -0.73
CA HIS A 53 -18.63 -0.60 -0.95
C HIS A 53 -19.19 0.12 0.29
N ARG A 54 -18.62 -0.12 1.48
CA ARG A 54 -19.03 0.54 2.73
C ARG A 54 -18.31 1.87 2.98
N LEU A 55 -17.32 2.21 2.16
CA LEU A 55 -16.62 3.49 2.26
C LEU A 55 -17.57 4.62 1.85
N THR A 56 -17.78 5.58 2.76
CA THR A 56 -18.70 6.72 2.58
C THR A 56 -17.98 8.03 2.28
N CYS A 57 -16.65 8.05 2.39
CA CYS A 57 -15.82 9.22 2.12
C CYS A 57 -15.09 9.12 0.77
N PRO A 58 -14.69 10.26 0.17
CA PRO A 58 -13.77 10.24 -0.95
C PRO A 58 -12.55 9.39 -0.61
N THR A 59 -12.19 8.47 -1.50
CA THR A 59 -11.10 7.53 -1.28
C THR A 59 -10.14 7.56 -2.46
N LEU A 60 -8.83 7.49 -2.19
CA LEU A 60 -7.77 7.36 -3.18
C LEU A 60 -7.11 5.97 -3.05
N PHE A 61 -7.06 5.23 -4.14
CA PHE A 61 -6.25 4.02 -4.30
C PHE A 61 -5.05 4.33 -5.18
N GLN A 62 -3.87 3.91 -4.73
CA GLN A 62 -2.60 4.09 -5.40
C GLN A 62 -1.98 2.72 -5.60
N ILE A 63 -1.82 2.32 -6.84
CA ILE A 63 -1.57 0.94 -7.22
C ILE A 63 -0.27 0.88 -8.03
N ALA A 64 0.67 0.10 -7.50
CA ALA A 64 1.89 -0.28 -8.19
C ALA A 64 1.55 -1.45 -9.13
N ASP A 65 1.67 -1.25 -10.44
CA ASP A 65 1.17 -2.18 -11.46
C ASP A 65 1.95 -3.49 -11.52
N PHE A 66 3.19 -3.49 -11.02
CA PHE A 66 4.08 -4.65 -11.00
C PHE A 66 4.35 -5.14 -9.57
N ASP A 67 3.46 -4.82 -8.61
CA ASP A 67 3.59 -5.25 -7.23
C ASP A 67 3.66 -6.79 -7.14
N ARG A 68 4.81 -7.29 -6.69
CA ARG A 68 5.06 -8.72 -6.51
C ARG A 68 4.69 -9.22 -5.11
N CYS A 69 4.49 -8.33 -4.14
CA CYS A 69 4.21 -8.68 -2.75
C CYS A 69 2.72 -8.88 -2.49
N VAL A 70 1.85 -8.12 -3.15
CA VAL A 70 0.39 -8.21 -2.97
C VAL A 70 -0.36 -8.27 -4.31
N SER A 71 -1.61 -8.72 -4.27
CA SER A 71 -2.43 -8.88 -5.48
C SER A 71 -2.92 -7.54 -6.03
N VAL A 72 -2.34 -7.09 -7.15
CA VAL A 72 -2.78 -5.92 -7.93
C VAL A 72 -4.25 -6.04 -8.36
N ASP A 73 -4.68 -7.23 -8.82
CA ASP A 73 -6.08 -7.49 -9.21
C ASP A 73 -7.05 -7.29 -8.03
N ALA A 74 -6.69 -7.78 -6.83
CA ALA A 74 -7.51 -7.60 -5.65
C ALA A 74 -7.61 -6.12 -5.24
N ALA A 75 -6.51 -5.38 -5.32
CA ALA A 75 -6.48 -3.93 -5.07
C ALA A 75 -7.37 -3.18 -6.07
N MET A 76 -7.28 -3.50 -7.36
CA MET A 76 -8.12 -2.90 -8.41
C MET A 76 -9.61 -3.18 -8.21
N LYS A 77 -9.97 -4.44 -7.94
CA LYS A 77 -11.37 -4.81 -7.66
C LYS A 77 -11.90 -4.09 -6.43
N ALA A 78 -11.07 -3.92 -5.40
CA ALA A 78 -11.45 -3.16 -4.21
C ALA A 78 -11.66 -1.67 -4.54
N ALA A 79 -10.74 -1.05 -5.28
CA ALA A 79 -10.82 0.35 -5.69
C ALA A 79 -12.07 0.66 -6.52
N VAL A 80 -12.39 -0.19 -7.49
CA VAL A 80 -13.59 -0.07 -8.33
C VAL A 80 -14.86 -0.20 -7.49
N ARG A 81 -14.92 -1.20 -6.60
CA ARG A 81 -16.08 -1.39 -5.70
C ARG A 81 -16.25 -0.25 -4.71
N ALA A 82 -15.15 0.42 -4.32
CA ALA A 82 -15.15 1.60 -3.48
C ALA A 82 -15.57 2.88 -4.23
N ARG A 83 -15.69 2.84 -5.57
CA ARG A 83 -15.85 4.04 -6.42
C ARG A 83 -14.75 5.08 -6.13
N ALA A 84 -13.54 4.60 -5.87
CA ALA A 84 -12.40 5.42 -5.48
C ALA A 84 -11.78 6.17 -6.68
N HIS A 85 -11.01 7.21 -6.38
CA HIS A 85 -10.03 7.73 -7.32
C HIS A 85 -8.87 6.74 -7.42
N ILE A 86 -8.46 6.37 -8.63
CA ILE A 86 -7.42 5.38 -8.88
C ILE A 86 -6.21 6.05 -9.53
N ARG A 87 -5.02 5.77 -9.00
CA ARG A 87 -3.72 6.12 -9.61
C ARG A 87 -2.89 4.87 -9.79
N HIS A 88 -2.32 4.75 -10.97
CA HIS A 88 -1.44 3.66 -11.38
C HIS A 88 0.00 4.16 -11.47
N TYR A 89 0.94 3.28 -11.13
CA TYR A 89 2.36 3.52 -11.19
C TYR A 89 3.04 2.28 -11.76
N PRO A 90 3.84 2.37 -12.84
CA PRO A 90 4.64 1.25 -13.33
C PRO A 90 5.82 1.02 -12.38
N ALA A 91 5.50 0.40 -11.25
CA ALA A 91 6.29 0.31 -10.03
C ALA A 91 6.07 -1.06 -9.39
N ASP A 92 7.05 -1.55 -8.63
CA ASP A 92 6.88 -2.65 -7.69
C ASP A 92 6.50 -2.13 -6.28
N HIS A 93 6.24 -3.05 -5.34
CA HIS A 93 5.72 -2.80 -4.00
C HIS A 93 6.45 -1.68 -3.25
N PHE A 94 7.79 -1.68 -3.33
CA PHE A 94 8.62 -0.75 -2.56
C PHE A 94 8.98 0.52 -3.34
N ASP A 95 8.77 0.58 -4.65
CA ASP A 95 9.21 1.70 -5.50
C ASP A 95 8.47 3.03 -5.23
N VAL A 96 7.43 2.99 -4.41
CA VAL A 96 6.58 4.13 -4.01
C VAL A 96 7.05 4.83 -2.72
N TYR A 97 8.05 4.27 -2.04
CA TYR A 97 8.55 4.77 -0.75
C TYR A 97 9.72 5.76 -0.88
N PRO A 98 10.05 6.54 0.17
CA PRO A 98 11.13 7.53 0.12
C PRO A 98 12.44 7.02 -0.48
N GLY A 99 13.04 7.83 -1.34
CA GLY A 99 14.28 7.49 -2.05
C GLY A 99 14.08 6.63 -3.31
N LYS A 100 12.84 6.23 -3.64
CA LYS A 100 12.51 5.45 -4.83
C LYS A 100 11.84 6.31 -5.90
N TRP A 101 11.87 5.81 -7.14
CA TRP A 101 11.50 6.58 -8.34
C TRP A 101 10.08 7.17 -8.28
N TRP A 102 9.11 6.41 -7.76
CA TRP A 102 7.70 6.81 -7.78
C TRP A 102 7.25 7.61 -6.56
N HIS A 103 8.14 7.80 -5.58
CA HIS A 103 7.78 8.42 -4.31
C HIS A 103 7.21 9.84 -4.45
N ASP A 104 7.88 10.69 -5.24
CA ASP A 104 7.46 12.09 -5.38
C ASP A 104 6.09 12.21 -6.06
N ALA A 105 5.83 11.38 -7.08
CA ALA A 105 4.53 11.33 -7.76
C ALA A 105 3.42 10.85 -6.80
N VAL A 106 3.67 9.77 -6.06
CA VAL A 106 2.76 9.23 -5.05
C VAL A 106 2.44 10.29 -3.99
N ARG A 107 3.47 10.95 -3.44
CA ARG A 107 3.30 12.01 -2.44
C ARG A 107 2.50 13.19 -2.99
N ALA A 108 2.80 13.65 -4.20
CA ALA A 108 2.09 14.76 -4.83
C ALA A 108 0.60 14.43 -5.07
N HIS A 109 0.30 13.21 -5.49
CA HIS A 109 -1.08 12.76 -5.68
C HIS A 109 -1.85 12.63 -4.37
N GLN A 110 -1.21 12.13 -3.30
CA GLN A 110 -1.79 12.10 -1.95
C GLN A 110 -2.13 13.51 -1.46
N ALA A 111 -1.16 14.43 -1.52
CA ALA A 111 -1.35 15.81 -1.09
C ALA A 111 -2.48 16.48 -1.89
N GLY A 112 -2.44 16.40 -3.22
CA GLY A 112 -3.47 16.99 -4.07
C GLY A 112 -4.85 16.36 -3.87
N PHE A 113 -4.93 15.06 -3.61
CA PHE A 113 -6.18 14.40 -3.27
C PHE A 113 -6.75 14.92 -1.95
N LEU A 114 -5.93 14.96 -0.89
CA LEU A 114 -6.34 15.45 0.43
C LEU A 114 -6.74 16.92 0.38
N THR A 115 -5.98 17.77 -0.31
CA THR A 115 -6.34 19.18 -0.51
C THR A 115 -7.71 19.33 -1.14
N ARG A 116 -8.06 18.54 -2.16
CA ARG A 116 -9.39 18.59 -2.79
C ARG A 116 -10.48 17.97 -1.94
N ALA A 117 -10.21 16.84 -1.29
CA ALA A 117 -11.19 16.11 -0.50
C ALA A 117 -11.54 16.81 0.82
N LEU A 118 -10.58 17.56 1.38
CA LEU A 118 -10.74 18.30 2.64
C LEU A 118 -10.91 19.81 2.43
N ALA A 119 -10.86 20.29 1.19
CA ALA A 119 -11.29 21.66 0.91
C ALA A 119 -12.75 21.76 1.38
N VAL A 120 -12.94 22.48 2.49
CA VAL A 120 -14.27 22.81 3.02
C VAL A 120 -15.08 23.36 1.86
N SER A 121 -16.26 22.78 1.61
CA SER A 121 -17.30 23.46 0.84
C SER A 121 -17.61 24.74 1.60
N ALA A 122 -16.87 25.81 1.31
CA ALA A 122 -17.24 27.12 1.76
C ALA A 122 -18.60 27.40 1.13
N VAL A 123 -19.61 27.53 2.01
CA VAL A 123 -20.99 28.01 1.77
C VAL A 123 -22.04 26.92 1.46
N ASP A 124 -22.93 26.69 2.43
CA ASP A 124 -24.31 27.22 2.34
C ASP A 124 -24.91 27.41 3.75
N THR A 125 -24.63 28.57 4.36
CA THR A 125 -25.47 29.13 5.42
C THR A 125 -26.43 30.10 4.74
N ARG A 126 -27.62 29.59 4.37
CA ARG A 126 -28.81 30.41 4.13
C ARG A 126 -29.65 30.48 5.41
#